data_AF-A0A099P942-F1
#
_entry.id   AF-A0A099P942-F1
#
_cell.length_a   1.000
_cell.length_b   1.000
_cell.length_c   1.000
_cell.angle_alpha   90.00
_cell.angle_beta   90.00
_cell.angle_gamma   90.00
#
_symmetry.space_group_name_H-M   'P 1'
#
loop_
_entity.id
_entity.type
_entity.pdbx_description
1 polymer ?
#
loop_
_entity_poly.entity_id
_entity_poly.type
_entity_poly.pdbx_seq_one_letter_code
_entity_poly.pdbx_strand_id
1 'polypeptide(L)'
;MESNILEGVVIGASGGSIAGITVYLIQYLHQKARDFLEMRRINEWLKENSTGGKWRSTRAIASWTNLPEDRVQYLCSKDKEIKLSTGENEGLWGHRESVYLTDC
;
A
#
# COMPACT_ATOMS: atom_id res chain seq x y z
N MET A 1 53.30 4.24 5.41
CA MET A 1 52.45 5.42 5.68
C MET A 1 51.22 5.41 4.77
N GLU A 2 51.36 5.12 3.48
CA GLU A 2 50.22 5.02 2.53
C GLU A 2 49.20 3.91 2.85
N SER A 3 49.63 2.75 3.36
CA SER A 3 48.74 1.63 3.70
C SER A 3 47.70 1.97 4.78
N ASN A 4 48.08 2.76 5.79
CA ASN A 4 47.20 3.12 6.90
C ASN A 4 46.11 4.12 6.49
N ILE A 5 46.41 4.98 5.50
CA ILE A 5 45.43 5.95 4.97
C ILE A 5 44.41 5.21 4.10
N LEU A 6 44.87 4.27 3.26
CA LEU A 6 44.00 3.48 2.40
C LEU A 6 43.08 2.55 3.22
N GLU A 7 43.60 1.96 4.30
CA GLU A 7 42.83 1.15 5.25
C GLU A 7 41.77 2.00 5.98
N GLY A 8 42.13 3.20 6.44
CA GLY A 8 41.18 4.15 7.05
C GLY A 8 40.05 4.58 6.10
N VAL A 9 40.35 4.78 4.82
CA VAL A 9 39.34 5.10 3.79
C VAL A 9 38.42 3.91 3.52
N VAL A 10 38.95 2.69 3.45
CA VAL A 10 38.15 1.47 3.27
C VAL A 10 37.23 1.22 4.46
N ILE A 11 37.70 1.45 5.69
CA ILE A 11 36.89 1.33 6.91
C ILE A 11 35.82 2.42 6.97
N GLY A 12 36.16 3.66 6.66
CA GLY A 12 35.19 4.77 6.59
C GLY A 12 34.10 4.54 5.54
N ALA A 13 34.49 4.09 4.34
CA ALA A 13 33.56 3.82 3.25
C ALA A 13 32.65 2.63 3.54
N SER A 14 33.18 1.56 4.13
CA SER A 14 32.39 0.37 4.51
C SER A 14 31.40 0.67 5.65
N GLY A 15 31.80 1.43 6.67
CA GLY A 15 30.90 1.87 7.75
C GLY A 15 29.74 2.74 7.24
N GLY A 16 30.04 3.71 6.38
CA GLY A 16 29.02 4.62 5.82
C GLY A 16 28.02 3.91 4.91
N SER A 17 28.48 2.97 4.08
CA SER A 17 27.61 2.22 3.18
C SER A 17 26.71 1.24 3.91
N ILE A 18 27.19 0.56 4.96
CA ILE A 18 26.35 -0.30 5.80
C ILE A 18 25.25 0.52 6.49
N ALA A 19 25.61 1.65 7.11
CA ALA A 19 24.63 2.52 7.77
C ALA A 19 23.57 3.03 6.78
N GLY A 20 23.98 3.45 5.58
CA GLY A 20 23.06 3.89 4.53
C GLY A 20 22.09 2.79 4.09
N ILE A 21 22.60 1.57 3.85
CA ILE A 21 21.79 0.40 3.47
C ILE A 21 20.79 0.05 4.59
N THR A 22 21.25 0.04 5.84
CA THR A 22 20.39 -0.28 6.99
C THR A 22 19.24 0.70 7.12
N VAL A 23 19.50 2.01 7.04
CA VAL A 23 18.45 3.04 7.13
C VAL A 23 17.47 2.94 5.97
N TYR A 24 17.97 2.73 4.74
CA TYR A 24 17.12 2.53 3.56
C TYR A 24 16.19 1.33 3.74
N LEU A 25 16.73 0.20 4.22
CA LEU A 25 15.98 -1.03 4.41
C LEU A 25 14.90 -0.88 5.48
N ILE A 26 15.20 -0.21 6.60
CA ILE A 26 14.22 0.06 7.67
C ILE A 26 13.09 0.95 7.15
N GLN A 27 13.41 2.02 6.40
CA GLN A 27 12.40 2.91 5.82
C GLN A 27 11.50 2.15 4.84
N TYR A 28 12.09 1.33 3.99
CA TYR A 28 11.35 0.50 3.04
C TYR A 28 10.41 -0.49 3.74
N LEU A 29 10.89 -1.17 4.79
CA LEU A 29 10.06 -2.09 5.58
C LEU A 29 8.92 -1.35 6.29
N HIS A 30 9.20 -0.19 6.87
CA HIS A 30 8.18 0.61 7.55
C HIS A 30 7.08 1.07 6.59
N GLN A 31 7.46 1.57 5.41
CA GLN A 31 6.51 1.96 4.37
C GLN A 31 5.67 0.76 3.93
N LYS A 32 6.30 -0.39 3.67
CA LYS A 32 5.58 -1.59 3.23
C LYS A 32 4.64 -2.14 4.31
N ALA A 33 5.02 -2.06 5.58
CA ALA A 33 4.16 -2.45 6.69
C ALA A 33 2.95 -1.51 6.81
N ARG A 34 3.17 -0.19 6.67
CA ARG A 34 2.09 0.79 6.67
C ARG A 34 1.13 0.58 5.50
N ASP A 35 1.65 0.42 4.28
CA ASP A 35 0.87 0.07 3.09
C ASP A 35 -0.04 -1.14 3.36
N PHE A 36 0.52 -2.20 3.95
CA PHE A 36 -0.22 -3.43 4.21
C PHE A 36 -1.33 -3.25 5.24
N LEU A 37 -1.07 -2.51 6.33
CA LEU A 37 -2.07 -2.22 7.34
C LEU A 37 -3.19 -1.31 6.80
N GLU A 38 -2.83 -0.27 6.05
CA GLU A 38 -3.80 0.63 5.41
C GLU A 38 -4.68 -0.14 4.41
N MET A 39 -4.07 -0.98 3.57
CA MET A 39 -4.77 -1.80 2.59
C MET A 39 -5.72 -2.79 3.26
N ARG A 40 -5.24 -3.50 4.29
CA ARG A 40 -6.07 -4.45 5.05
C ARG A 40 -7.27 -3.76 5.71
N ARG A 41 -7.08 -2.56 6.26
CA ARG A 41 -8.15 -1.77 6.86
C ARG A 41 -9.21 -1.34 5.83
N ILE A 42 -8.77 -0.91 4.64
CA ILE A 42 -9.68 -0.62 3.52
C ILE A 42 -10.47 -1.86 3.11
N ASN A 43 -9.78 -3.00 3.00
CA ASN A 43 -10.36 -4.25 2.57
C ASN A 43 -11.41 -4.78 3.56
N GLU A 44 -11.12 -4.77 4.87
CA GLU A 44 -12.07 -5.12 5.93
C GLU A 44 -13.32 -4.22 5.88
N TRP A 45 -13.13 -2.91 5.74
CA TRP A 45 -14.25 -1.97 5.62
C TRP A 45 -15.08 -2.17 4.34
N LEU A 46 -14.41 -2.42 3.22
CA LEU A 46 -15.08 -2.73 1.95
C LEU A 46 -15.86 -4.02 2.06
N LYS A 47 -15.32 -5.05 2.71
CA LYS A 47 -16.02 -6.32 2.92
C LYS A 47 -17.36 -6.11 3.62
N GLU A 48 -17.38 -5.32 4.68
CA GLU A 48 -18.62 -5.01 5.43
C GLU A 48 -19.57 -4.10 4.63
N ASN A 49 -19.05 -3.05 4.00
CA ASN A 49 -19.86 -2.01 3.35
C ASN A 49 -20.24 -2.30 1.91
N SER A 50 -19.63 -3.30 1.25
CA SER A 50 -20.00 -3.72 -0.10
C SER A 50 -20.91 -4.96 -0.12
N THR A 51 -21.28 -5.48 1.05
CA THR A 51 -22.23 -6.60 1.19
C THR A 51 -23.52 -6.32 0.39
N GLY A 52 -23.90 -7.26 -0.48
CA GLY A 52 -25.05 -7.12 -1.39
C GLY A 52 -24.74 -6.40 -2.70
N GLY A 53 -23.50 -6.52 -3.22
CA GLY A 53 -23.09 -5.96 -4.51
C GLY A 53 -23.01 -4.43 -4.56
N LYS A 54 -22.88 -3.78 -3.40
CA LYS A 54 -22.82 -2.32 -3.32
C LYS A 54 -21.42 -1.82 -3.60
N TRP A 55 -21.25 -1.17 -4.74
CA TRP A 55 -20.03 -0.47 -5.09
C TRP A 55 -19.83 0.82 -4.25
N ARG A 56 -18.57 1.14 -3.92
CA ARG A 56 -18.19 2.29 -3.08
C ARG A 56 -17.20 3.20 -3.80
N SER A 57 -17.41 4.51 -3.70
CA SER A 57 -16.52 5.47 -4.33
C SER A 57 -15.21 5.63 -3.54
N THR A 58 -14.15 6.01 -4.24
CA THR A 58 -12.86 6.38 -3.62
C THR A 58 -13.06 7.42 -2.51
N ARG A 59 -13.96 8.39 -2.72
CA ARG A 59 -14.30 9.42 -1.73
C ARG A 59 -14.88 8.87 -0.43
N ALA A 60 -15.78 7.88 -0.52
CA ALA A 60 -16.36 7.27 0.68
C ALA A 60 -15.29 6.54 1.51
N ILE A 61 -14.41 5.82 0.83
CA ILE A 61 -13.29 5.11 1.46
C ILE A 61 -12.29 6.10 2.06
N ALA A 62 -11.94 7.16 1.32
CA ALA A 62 -11.06 8.25 1.77
C ALA A 62 -11.60 8.95 3.02
N SER A 63 -12.91 9.26 3.02
CA SER A 63 -13.59 9.86 4.17
C SER A 63 -13.56 8.98 5.41
N TRP A 64 -13.65 7.64 5.27
CA TRP A 64 -13.63 6.73 6.41
C TRP A 64 -12.21 6.42 6.92
N THR A 65 -11.27 6.23 6.00
CA THR A 65 -9.87 5.93 6.35
C THR A 65 -9.06 7.15 6.78
N ASN A 66 -9.55 8.36 6.47
CA ASN A 66 -8.81 9.61 6.60
C ASN A 66 -7.50 9.60 5.77
N LEU A 67 -7.55 8.98 4.59
CA LEU A 67 -6.46 8.95 3.61
C LEU A 67 -6.85 9.82 2.41
N PRO A 68 -5.87 10.44 1.72
CA PRO A 68 -6.17 11.18 0.50
C PRO A 68 -6.70 10.24 -0.60
N GLU A 69 -7.59 10.75 -1.46
CA GLU A 69 -8.26 9.94 -2.50
C GLU A 69 -7.24 9.21 -3.40
N ASP A 70 -6.16 9.89 -3.81
CA ASP A 70 -5.09 9.29 -4.61
C ASP A 70 -4.42 8.09 -3.92
N ARG A 71 -4.23 8.18 -2.60
CA ARG A 71 -3.61 7.11 -1.81
C ARG A 71 -4.55 5.91 -1.71
N VAL A 72 -5.83 6.17 -1.49
CA VAL A 72 -6.86 5.12 -1.49
C VAL A 72 -6.92 4.43 -2.84
N GLN A 73 -6.95 5.19 -3.94
CA GLN A 73 -6.95 4.63 -5.30
C GLN A 73 -5.72 3.75 -5.55
N TYR A 74 -4.53 4.20 -5.14
CA TYR A 74 -3.31 3.40 -5.22
C TYR A 74 -3.43 2.09 -4.43
N LEU A 75 -3.87 2.14 -3.17
CA LEU A 75 -4.00 0.96 -2.31
C LEU A 75 -5.05 -0.01 -2.86
N CYS A 76 -6.21 0.47 -3.29
CA CYS A 76 -7.26 -0.34 -3.90
C CYS A 76 -6.80 -1.01 -5.21
N SER A 77 -5.96 -0.34 -6.01
CA SER A 77 -5.42 -0.92 -7.24
C SER A 77 -4.39 -2.04 -7.01
N LYS A 78 -3.76 -2.05 -5.83
CA LYS A 78 -2.69 -2.99 -5.46
C LYS A 78 -3.25 -4.25 -4.80
N ASP A 79 -4.40 -4.14 -4.14
CA ASP A 79 -5.08 -5.26 -3.50
C ASP A 79 -5.72 -6.18 -4.56
N LYS A 80 -5.58 -7.50 -4.37
CA LYS A 80 -6.19 -8.51 -5.25
C LYS A 80 -7.64 -8.80 -4.88
N GLU A 81 -8.02 -8.56 -3.62
CA GLU A 81 -9.35 -8.82 -3.09
C GLU A 81 -10.32 -7.67 -3.39
N ILE A 82 -9.81 -6.50 -3.76
CA ILE A 82 -10.61 -5.35 -4.17
C ILE A 82 -10.72 -5.36 -5.70
N LYS A 83 -11.94 -5.14 -6.22
CA LYS A 83 -12.23 -5.06 -7.65
C LYS A 83 -12.68 -3.65 -8.00
N LEU A 84 -12.13 -3.12 -9.10
CA LEU A 84 -12.60 -1.89 -9.73
C LEU A 84 -13.81 -2.22 -10.62
N SER A 85 -14.86 -1.42 -10.53
CA SER A 85 -16.00 -1.45 -11.45
C SER A 85 -15.59 -0.84 -12.79
N THR A 86 -15.67 -1.63 -13.86
CA THR A 86 -15.40 -1.23 -15.24
C THR A 86 -16.66 -1.14 -16.10
N GLY A 87 -17.85 -1.24 -15.49
CA GLY A 87 -19.15 -1.16 -16.14
C GLY A 87 -19.77 0.24 -16.03
N GLU A 88 -21.10 0.33 -15.93
CA GLU A 88 -21.83 1.61 -15.83
C GLU A 88 -21.38 2.53 -14.68
N ASN A 89 -20.77 1.95 -13.64
CA ASN A 89 -20.30 2.69 -12.48
C ASN A 89 -18.77 2.74 -12.45
N GLU A 90 -18.15 3.35 -13.45
CA GLU A 90 -16.69 3.53 -13.52
C GLU A 90 -16.15 4.26 -12.29
N GLY A 91 -15.00 3.82 -11.79
CA GLY A 91 -14.33 4.47 -10.65
C GLY A 91 -14.88 4.09 -9.26
N LEU A 92 -15.78 3.10 -9.17
CA LEU A 92 -16.19 2.53 -7.89
C LEU A 92 -15.45 1.23 -7.57
N TRP A 93 -15.33 0.94 -6.28
CA TRP A 93 -14.62 -0.21 -5.74
C TRP A 93 -15.57 -1.13 -4.97
N GLY A 94 -15.35 -2.42 -5.09
CA GLY A 94 -16.10 -3.43 -4.36
C GLY A 94 -15.18 -4.53 -3.86
N HIS A 95 -15.58 -5.23 -2.80
CA HIS A 95 -14.90 -6.45 -2.39
C HIS A 95 -15.22 -7.56 -3.41
N ARG A 96 -14.22 -8.34 -3.80
CA ARG A 96 -14.37 -9.37 -4.83
C ARG A 96 -15.48 -10.37 -4.50
N GLU A 97 -15.55 -10.85 -3.25
CA GLU A 97 -16.60 -11.78 -2.81
C GLU A 97 -18.01 -11.19 -2.87
N SER A 98 -18.16 -9.87 -2.66
CA SER A 98 -19.49 -9.25 -2.60
C SER A 98 -20.05 -8.91 -3.98
N VAL A 99 -19.17 -8.69 -4.97
CA VAL A 99 -19.54 -8.40 -6.36
C VAL A 99 -20.02 -9.66 -7.10
N TYR A 100 -19.45 -10.83 -6.80
CA TYR A 100 -19.87 -12.10 -7.43
C TYR A 100 -21.31 -12.52 -7.07
N LEU A 101 -21.91 -11.93 -6.03
CA LEU A 101 -23.30 -12.18 -5.65
C LEU A 101 -24.32 -11.46 -6.54
N THR A 102 -23.90 -10.47 -7.33
CA THR A 102 -24.79 -9.68 -8.21
C THR A 102 -24.70 -10.03 -9.70
N ASP A 103 -23.78 -10.92 -10.09
CA ASP A 103 -23.66 -11.42 -11.48
C ASP A 103 -24.45 -12.73 -11.72
N CYS A 104 -25.40 -13.08 -10.82
CA CYS A 104 -26.29 -14.24 -10.92
C CYS A 104 -27.75 -13.82 -11.14
#